data_AF-A0A519KTV5-F1
#
_entry.id   AF-A0A519KTV5-F1
#
_cell.length_a   1.000
_cell.length_b   1.000
_cell.length_c   1.000
_cell.angle_alpha   90.00
_cell.angle_beta   90.00
_cell.angle_gamma   90.00
#
_symmetry.space_group_name_H-M   'P 1'
#
loop_
_entity.id
_entity.type
_entity.pdbx_description
1 polymer ?
#
loop_
_entity_poly.entity_id
_entity_poly.type
_entity_poly.pdbx_seq_one_letter_code
_entity_poly.pdbx_strand_id
1 'polypeptide(L)' 'RLGRVSEIVQNDPDFGLTAEEITRYWCQRAGIPYLGPADIGHDGANKVVPFGHR' A
#
# COMPACT_ATOMS: atom_id res chain seq x y z
N ARG A 1 -6.65 2.43 -1.74
CA ARG A 1 -6.34 1.37 -0.75
C ARG A 1 -4.90 0.93 -0.94
N LEU A 2 -4.24 0.36 0.07
CA LEU A 2 -2.87 -0.17 -0.04
C LEU A 2 -2.88 -1.70 0.12
N GLY A 3 -2.30 -2.42 -0.83
CA GLY A 3 -2.03 -3.86 -0.69
C GLY A 3 -0.86 -4.13 0.26
N ARG A 4 -0.60 -5.38 0.60
CA ARG A 4 0.59 -5.76 1.38
C ARG A 4 1.86 -5.44 0.59
N VAL A 5 2.82 -4.82 1.27
CA VAL A 5 4.16 -4.53 0.75
C VAL A 5 5.14 -5.43 1.49
N SER A 6 5.74 -6.39 0.78
CA SER A 6 6.66 -7.40 1.32
C SER A 6 8.01 -7.35 0.61
N GLU A 7 8.99 -8.13 1.08
CA GLU A 7 10.35 -8.17 0.53
C GLU A 7 11.04 -6.79 0.50
N ILE A 8 10.74 -5.93 1.49
CA ILE A 8 11.36 -4.62 1.62
C ILE A 8 12.81 -4.81 2.05
N VAL A 9 13.73 -4.31 1.24
CA VAL A 9 15.16 -4.24 1.59
C VAL A 9 15.37 -3.16 2.65
N GLN A 10 16.10 -3.49 3.71
CA GLN A 10 16.43 -2.54 4.77
C GLN A 10 17.41 -1.47 4.26
N ASN A 11 17.18 -0.22 4.63
CA ASN A 11 18.06 0.90 4.35
C ASN A 11 18.89 1.27 5.58
N ASP A 12 20.09 1.79 5.34
CA ASP A 12 20.91 2.48 6.34
C ASP A 12 21.32 3.86 5.79
N PRO A 13 20.82 4.98 6.36
CA PRO A 13 19.90 5.05 7.50
C PRO A 13 18.51 4.49 7.15
N ASP A 14 17.76 4.13 8.20
CA ASP A 14 16.35 3.75 8.04
C ASP A 14 15.55 4.87 7.36
N PHE A 15 14.57 4.50 6.54
CA PHE A 15 13.75 5.48 5.83
C PHE A 15 12.88 6.32 6.78
N GLY A 16 12.53 5.80 7.94
CA GLY A 16 11.81 6.49 9.00
C GLY A 16 10.30 6.58 8.81
N LEU A 17 9.74 5.96 7.75
CA LEU A 17 8.30 5.89 7.49
C LEU A 17 7.90 4.50 7.00
N THR A 18 6.75 4.04 7.46
CA THR A 18 6.08 2.83 6.96
C THR A 18 5.47 3.06 5.59
N ALA A 19 5.24 1.99 4.83
CA ALA A 19 4.55 2.08 3.53
C ALA A 19 3.15 2.72 3.63
N GLU A 20 2.45 2.52 4.75
CA GLU A 20 1.14 3.13 5.00
C GLU A 20 1.25 4.65 5.23
N GLU A 21 2.23 5.10 6.01
CA GLU A 21 2.47 6.55 6.23
C GLU A 21 2.85 7.25 4.93
N ILE A 22 3.72 6.64 4.11
CA ILE A 22 4.08 7.15 2.78
C ILE A 22 2.83 7.27 1.90
N THR A 23 2.00 6.23 1.87
CA THR A 23 0.77 6.23 1.06
C THR A 23 -0.21 7.31 1.54
N ARG A 24 -0.43 7.42 2.86
CA ARG A 24 -1.31 8.44 3.46
C ARG A 24 -0.83 9.85 3.15
N TYR A 25 0.47 10.11 3.28
CA TYR A 25 1.08 11.41 2.96
C TYR A 25 0.77 11.83 1.52
N TRP A 26 1.00 10.94 0.55
CA TRP A 26 0.78 11.27 -0.87
C TRP A 26 -0.71 11.35 -1.22
N CYS A 27 -1.56 10.49 -0.65
CA CYS A 27 -3.01 10.60 -0.76
C CYS A 27 -3.51 11.97 -0.27
N GLN A 28 -3.06 12.41 0.92
CA GLN A 28 -3.42 13.73 1.48
C GLN A 28 -2.96 14.87 0.57
N ARG A 29 -1.71 14.83 0.13
CA ARG A 29 -1.13 15.87 -0.74
C ARG A 29 -1.84 15.98 -2.09
N ALA A 30 -2.34 14.85 -2.61
CA ALA A 30 -3.08 14.79 -3.87
C ALA A 30 -4.59 15.04 -3.73
N GLY A 31 -5.13 15.19 -2.51
CA GLY A 31 -6.57 15.31 -2.27
C GLY A 31 -7.36 14.01 -2.53
N ILE A 32 -6.69 12.85 -2.46
CA ILE A 32 -7.28 11.52 -2.71
C ILE A 32 -7.57 10.83 -1.36
N PRO A 33 -8.81 10.38 -1.08
CA PRO A 33 -9.10 9.63 0.14
C PRO A 33 -8.34 8.30 0.21
N TYR A 34 -7.60 8.09 1.30
CA TYR A 34 -7.02 6.79 1.59
C TYR A 34 -8.06 5.87 2.24
N LEU A 35 -8.57 4.90 1.46
CA LEU A 35 -9.63 3.97 1.89
C LEU A 35 -9.15 2.76 2.72
N GLY A 36 -7.95 2.83 3.31
CA GLY A 36 -7.38 1.75 4.13
C GLY A 36 -6.73 0.60 3.33
N PRO A 37 -6.46 -0.54 3.97
CA PRO A 37 -5.78 -1.67 3.35
C PRO A 37 -6.66 -2.43 2.34
N ALA A 38 -6.01 -3.23 1.49
CA ALA A 38 -6.61 -4.21 0.59
C ALA A 38 -5.96 -5.58 0.79
N ASP A 39 -6.76 -6.65 0.71
CA ASP A 39 -6.29 -8.03 0.86
C ASP A 39 -5.65 -8.56 -0.44
N ILE A 40 -4.60 -7.89 -0.91
CA ILE A 40 -3.83 -8.24 -2.11
C ILE A 40 -2.34 -8.09 -1.81
N GLY A 41 -1.49 -8.89 -2.46
CA GLY A 41 -0.04 -8.87 -2.24
C GLY A 41 0.68 -9.95 -3.05
N HIS A 42 2.02 -9.90 -3.08
CA HIS A 42 2.85 -10.93 -3.68
C HIS A 42 3.04 -12.11 -2.70
N ASP A 43 1.94 -12.73 -2.30
CA ASP A 43 1.89 -13.80 -1.30
C ASP A 43 0.82 -14.85 -1.64
N GLY A 44 0.88 -16.00 -0.97
CA GLY A 44 -0.07 -17.09 -1.16
C GLY A 44 -1.51 -16.78 -0.72
N ALA A 45 -1.76 -15.64 -0.04
CA ALA A 45 -3.09 -15.22 0.39
C ALA A 45 -3.73 -14.20 -0.56
N ASN A 46 -3.10 -13.86 -1.69
CA ASN A 46 -3.59 -12.87 -2.64
C ASN A 46 -5.03 -13.15 -3.13
N LYS A 47 -5.89 -12.13 -3.12
CA LYS A 47 -7.29 -12.24 -3.58
C LYS A 47 -7.46 -11.76 -5.02
N VAL A 48 -8.38 -12.40 -5.75
CA VAL A 48 -8.81 -11.95 -7.09
C VAL A 48 -9.61 -10.65 -6.95
N VAL A 49 -9.24 -9.64 -7.74
CA VAL A 49 -9.97 -8.37 -7.87
C VAL A 49 -10.29 -8.19 -9.34
N PRO A 50 -11.56 -8.35 -9.76
CA PRO A 50 -11.90 -8.11 -11.15
C PRO A 50 -11.87 -6.61 -11.47
N PHE A 51 -11.51 -6.28 -12.70
CA PHE A 51 -11.30 -4.89 -13.10
C PHE A 51 -12.60 -4.27 -13.58
N GLY A 52 -12.88 -3.03 -13.15
CA GLY A 52 -13.90 -2.19 -13.77
C GLY A 52 -15.36 -2.63 -13.55
N HIS A 53 -15.66 -3.31 -12.45
CA HIS A 53 -17.07 -3.53 -12.09
C HIS A 53 -17.77 -2.21 -11.81
N ARG A 54 -18.73 -1.91 -12.68
CA ARG A 54 -19.80 -0.95 -12.44
C ARG A 54 -21.06 -1.72 -12.09
#